data_AF-A0A095VUV9-F1
#
_entry.id   AF-A0A095VUV9-F1
#
_cell.length_a   1.000
_cell.length_b   1.000
_cell.length_c   1.000
_cell.angle_alpha   90.00
_cell.angle_beta   90.00
_cell.angle_gamma   90.00
#
_symmetry.space_group_name_H-M   'P 1'
#
loop_
_entity.id
_entity.type
_entity.pdbx_description
1 polymer ?
#
loop_
_entity_poly.entity_id
_entity_poly.type
_entity_poly.pdbx_seq_one_letter_code
_entity_poly.pdbx_strand_id
1 'polypeptide(L)'
;MRERVLAARNRQRARQGHCNAALSDEALAHYCPLDDGNRELLAQATERLGLSPRALKRCLRVALTLADLAGVPAPGRAQLVEALSYRH
;
A
#
# COMPACT_ATOMS: atom_id res chain seq x y z
N MET A 1 -13.33 15.67 1.76
CA MET A 1 -12.21 15.03 1.02
C MET A 1 -10.84 15.62 1.38
N ARG A 2 -10.66 16.95 1.33
CA ARG A 2 -9.37 17.63 1.64
C ARG A 2 -8.78 17.24 3.01
N GLU A 3 -9.60 17.23 4.06
CA GLU A 3 -9.15 16.91 5.42
C GLU A 3 -8.60 15.49 5.55
N ARG A 4 -9.25 14.50 4.92
CA ARG A 4 -8.78 13.10 4.90
C ARG A 4 -7.39 12.99 4.25
N VAL A 5 -7.17 13.72 3.15
CA VAL A 5 -5.88 13.75 2.45
C VAL A 5 -4.80 14.41 3.30
N LEU A 6 -5.11 15.50 3.99
CA LEU A 6 -4.18 16.17 4.91
C LEU A 6 -3.81 15.27 6.09
N ALA A 7 -4.78 14.59 6.69
CA ALA A 7 -4.55 13.63 7.76
C ALA A 7 -3.63 12.48 7.31
N ALA A 8 -3.87 11.91 6.12
CA ALA A 8 -3.00 10.88 5.56
C ALA A 8 -1.57 11.41 5.32
N ARG A 9 -1.40 12.61 4.77
CA ARG A 9 -0.07 13.22 4.59
C ARG A 9 0.65 13.47 5.91
N ASN A 10 -0.07 13.88 6.95
CA ASN A 10 0.51 14.07 8.27
C ASN A 10 1.00 12.74 8.86
N ARG A 11 0.25 11.64 8.69
CA ARG A 11 0.71 10.30 9.08
C ARG A 11 1.99 9.89 8.36
N GLN A 12 2.07 10.11 7.04
CA GLN A 12 3.26 9.81 6.24
C GLN A 12 4.48 10.63 6.67
N ARG A 13 4.29 11.94 6.90
CA ARG A 13 5.35 12.81 7.41
C ARG A 13 5.81 12.42 8.80
N ALA A 14 4.89 12.09 9.71
CA ALA A 14 5.22 11.68 11.06
C ALA A 14 5.98 10.35 11.10
N ARG A 15 5.62 9.41 10.21
CA ARG A 15 6.23 8.07 10.16
C ARG A 15 7.58 8.04 9.45
N GLN A 16 7.77 8.78 8.36
CA GLN A 16 8.99 8.69 7.56
C GLN A 16 9.51 10.03 6.98
N GLY A 17 8.88 11.16 7.30
CA GLY A 17 9.30 12.49 6.82
C GLY A 17 8.90 12.82 5.37
N HIS A 18 8.43 11.84 4.58
CA HIS A 18 8.05 12.01 3.19
C HIS A 18 6.83 11.15 2.79
N CYS A 19 6.32 11.32 1.57
CA CYS A 19 5.18 10.54 1.08
C CYS A 19 5.51 9.05 0.87
N ASN A 20 4.50 8.18 0.88
CA ASN A 20 4.66 6.74 0.62
C ASN A 20 5.28 6.41 -0.74
N ALA A 21 5.10 7.27 -1.74
CA ALA A 21 5.67 7.11 -3.07
C ALA A 21 7.22 7.06 -3.06
N ALA A 22 7.86 7.71 -2.09
CA ALA A 22 9.31 7.80 -1.96
C ALA A 22 9.92 6.72 -1.04
N LEU A 23 9.13 5.79 -0.52
CA LEU A 23 9.64 4.70 0.31
C LEU A 23 10.59 3.78 -0.48
N SER A 24 11.70 3.39 0.17
CA SER A 24 12.53 2.27 -0.27
C SER A 24 11.74 0.96 -0.20
N ASP A 25 12.22 -0.07 -0.89
CA ASP A 25 11.53 -1.36 -0.90
C ASP A 25 11.58 -2.06 0.46
N GLU A 26 12.67 -1.89 1.21
CA GLU A 26 12.81 -2.39 2.58
C GLU A 26 11.82 -1.71 3.53
N ALA A 27 11.74 -0.38 3.50
CA ALA A 27 10.80 0.38 4.33
C ALA A 27 9.34 0.07 3.94
N LEU A 28 9.07 -0.14 2.65
CA LEU A 28 7.74 -0.55 2.19
C LEU A 28 7.36 -1.93 2.75
N ALA A 29 8.28 -2.89 2.75
CA ALA A 29 8.02 -4.21 3.33
C ALA A 29 7.78 -4.13 4.84
N HIS A 30 8.52 -3.26 5.55
CA HIS A 30 8.32 -3.04 6.99
C HIS A 30 6.93 -2.45 7.31
N TYR A 31 6.47 -1.47 6.52
CA TYR A 31 5.19 -0.81 6.75
C TYR A 31 3.97 -1.51 6.15
N CYS A 32 4.19 -2.50 5.28
CA CYS A 32 3.15 -3.34 4.72
C CYS A 32 3.40 -4.80 5.15
N PRO A 33 3.30 -5.12 6.45
CA PRO A 33 3.37 -6.50 6.89
C PRO A 33 2.23 -7.29 6.24
N LEU A 34 2.57 -8.41 5.63
CA LEU A 34 1.60 -9.33 5.05
C LEU A 34 1.50 -10.54 5.95
N ASP A 35 0.28 -11.01 6.20
CA ASP A 35 0.04 -12.37 6.66
C ASP A 35 0.08 -13.33 5.45
N ASP A 36 -0.05 -14.63 5.71
CA ASP A 36 0.06 -15.65 4.66
C ASP A 36 -1.09 -15.55 3.66
N GLY A 37 -2.30 -15.22 4.13
CA GLY A 37 -3.46 -15.04 3.26
C GLY A 37 -3.34 -13.84 2.30
N ASN A 38 -2.70 -12.76 2.75
CA ASN A 38 -2.42 -11.59 1.90
C ASN A 38 -1.23 -11.84 0.97
N ARG A 39 -0.22 -12.60 1.39
CA ARG A 39 0.85 -13.07 0.49
C ARG A 39 0.28 -13.89 -0.66
N GLU A 40 -0.58 -14.86 -0.35
CA GLU A 40 -1.21 -15.72 -1.35
C GLU A 40 -2.10 -14.91 -2.30
N LEU A 41 -2.93 -13.99 -1.76
CA LEU A 41 -3.73 -13.08 -2.58
C LEU A 41 -2.87 -12.32 -3.60
N LEU A 42 -1.75 -11.74 -3.15
CA LEU A 42 -0.87 -10.94 -4.00
C LEU A 42 -0.14 -11.82 -5.03
N ALA A 43 0.24 -13.05 -4.67
CA ALA A 43 0.82 -14.01 -5.59
C ALA A 43 -0.18 -14.37 -6.72
N GLN A 44 -1.41 -14.76 -6.35
CA GLN A 44 -2.48 -15.06 -7.31
C GLN A 44 -2.81 -13.85 -8.19
N ALA A 45 -2.89 -12.65 -7.62
CA ALA A 45 -3.12 -11.43 -8.39
C ALA A 45 -1.97 -11.11 -9.35
N THR A 46 -0.73 -11.38 -8.93
CA THR A 46 0.47 -11.18 -9.76
C THR A 46 0.44 -12.09 -10.98
N GLU A 47 0.11 -13.38 -10.79
CA GLU A 47 -0.05 -14.35 -11.88
C GLU A 47 -1.21 -13.98 -12.81
N ARG A 48 -2.41 -13.79 -12.25
CA ARG A 48 -3.63 -13.54 -13.02
C ARG A 48 -3.59 -12.24 -13.82
N LEU A 49 -2.93 -11.22 -13.28
CA LEU A 49 -2.89 -9.90 -13.90
C LEU A 49 -1.56 -9.67 -14.68
N GLY A 50 -0.58 -10.55 -14.55
CA GLY A 50 0.76 -10.36 -15.12
C GLY A 50 1.49 -9.16 -14.53
N LEU A 51 1.44 -8.96 -13.21
CA LEU A 51 2.14 -7.85 -12.55
C LEU A 51 3.65 -8.09 -12.56
N SER A 52 4.43 -7.10 -12.99
CA SER A 52 5.86 -7.09 -12.69
C SER A 52 6.09 -6.86 -11.20
N PRO A 53 7.26 -7.24 -10.64
CA PRO A 53 7.62 -6.91 -9.26
C PRO A 53 7.54 -5.42 -8.95
N ARG A 54 7.84 -4.56 -9.94
CA ARG A 54 7.71 -3.10 -9.82
C ARG A 54 6.25 -2.66 -9.72
N ALA A 55 5.36 -3.27 -10.52
CA ALA A 55 3.93 -3.00 -10.45
C ALA A 55 3.34 -3.43 -9.11
N LEU A 56 3.70 -4.61 -8.61
CA LEU A 56 3.28 -5.07 -7.27
C LEU A 56 3.73 -4.10 -6.17
N LYS A 57 4.98 -3.63 -6.21
CA LYS A 57 5.50 -2.64 -5.26
C LYS A 57 4.79 -1.28 -5.38
N ARG A 58 4.27 -0.88 -6.54
CA ARG A 58 3.41 0.30 -6.67
C ARG A 58 2.05 0.06 -6.02
N CYS A 59 1.44 -1.10 -6.25
CA CYS A 59 0.18 -1.47 -5.59
C CYS A 59 0.32 -1.44 -4.06
N LEU A 60 1.44 -1.95 -3.49
CA LEU A 60 1.68 -1.87 -2.05
C LEU A 60 1.79 -0.42 -1.53
N ARG A 61 2.42 0.49 -2.28
CA ARG A 61 2.47 1.92 -1.91
C ARG A 61 1.08 2.57 -1.96
N VAL A 62 0.25 2.17 -2.92
CA VAL A 62 -1.17 2.60 -3.00
C VAL A 62 -1.95 2.06 -1.81
N ALA A 63 -1.85 0.76 -1.52
CA ALA A 63 -2.51 0.14 -0.38
C ALA A 63 -2.14 0.82 0.95
N LEU A 64 -0.86 1.15 1.15
CA LEU A 64 -0.42 1.88 2.33
C LEU A 64 -1.01 3.30 2.40
N THR A 65 -1.18 3.95 1.25
CA THR A 65 -1.84 5.26 1.19
C THR A 65 -3.34 5.15 1.49
N LEU A 66 -4.00 4.07 1.07
CA LEU A 66 -5.38 3.77 1.43
C LEU A 66 -5.51 3.49 2.94
N ALA A 67 -4.54 2.80 3.54
CA ALA A 67 -4.47 2.60 4.98
C ALA A 67 -4.35 3.95 5.73
N ASP A 68 -3.44 4.83 5.27
CA ASP A 68 -3.32 6.19 5.80
C ASP A 68 -4.63 6.98 5.65
N LEU A 69 -5.36 6.84 4.53
CA LEU A 69 -6.64 7.51 4.30
C LEU A 69 -7.79 6.96 5.17
N ALA A 70 -7.71 5.70 5.54
CA ALA A 70 -8.63 5.02 6.46
C ALA A 70 -8.25 5.24 7.94
N GLY A 71 -7.04 5.74 8.21
CA GLY A 71 -6.54 5.93 9.58
C GLY A 71 -6.13 4.64 10.28
N VAL A 72 -5.84 3.59 9.53
CA VAL A 72 -5.37 2.30 10.06
C VAL A 72 -3.83 2.21 9.93
N PRO A 73 -3.15 1.50 10.83
CA PRO A 73 -1.68 1.54 10.92
C PRO A 73 -0.96 0.84 9.75
N ALA A 74 -1.60 -0.15 9.12
CA ALA A 74 -1.05 -0.92 8.02
C ALA A 74 -2.18 -1.36 7.07
N PRO A 75 -1.89 -1.59 5.77
CA PRO A 75 -2.89 -2.11 4.84
C PRO A 75 -3.29 -3.53 5.19
N GLY A 76 -4.61 -3.77 5.28
CA GLY A 76 -5.17 -5.11 5.33
C GLY A 76 -5.68 -5.56 3.96
N ARG A 77 -6.40 -6.68 3.94
CA ARG A 77 -6.97 -7.27 2.72
C ARG A 77 -7.78 -6.28 1.88
N ALA A 78 -8.59 -5.43 2.53
CA ALA A 78 -9.42 -4.44 1.85
C ALA A 78 -8.58 -3.44 1.03
N GLN A 79 -7.55 -2.86 1.64
CA GLN A 79 -6.67 -1.90 0.97
C GLN A 79 -5.84 -2.56 -0.14
N LEU A 80 -5.42 -3.82 0.06
CA LEU A 80 -4.68 -4.57 -0.95
C LEU A 80 -5.54 -4.85 -2.20
N VAL A 81 -6.76 -5.36 -2.00
CA VAL A 81 -7.70 -5.62 -3.10
C VAL A 81 -8.03 -4.34 -3.85
N GLU A 82 -8.34 -3.26 -3.13
CA GLU A 82 -8.66 -1.97 -3.73
C GLU A 82 -7.47 -1.41 -4.54
N ALA A 83 -6.24 -1.50 -4.00
CA ALA A 83 -5.04 -1.08 -4.71
C ALA A 83 -4.76 -1.89 -5.97
N LEU A 84 -5.10 -3.18 -6.00
CA LEU A 84 -4.99 -4.01 -7.20
C LEU A 84 -6.00 -3.59 -8.29
N SER A 85 -7.16 -3.06 -7.91
CA SER A 85 -8.18 -2.58 -8.85
C SER A 85 -7.80 -1.28 -9.56
N TYR A 86 -6.97 -0.43 -8.94
CA TYR A 86 -6.54 0.86 -9.50
C TYR A 86 -5.47 0.76 -10.60
N ARG A 87 -5.42 -0.33 -11.36
CA ARG A 87 -4.37 -0.53 -12.38
C ARG A 87 -4.26 0.68 -13.32
N HIS A 88 -3.14 1.38 -13.20
CA HIS A 88 -2.58 2.32 -14.17
C HIS A 88 -1.85 1.56 -15.27
#